data_AF-A0A2E9K0E0-F1
#
_entry.id   AF-A0A2E9K0E0-F1
#
_cell.length_a   1.000
_cell.length_b   1.000
_cell.length_c   1.000
_cell.angle_alpha   90.00
_cell.angle_beta   90.00
_cell.angle_gamma   90.00
#
_symmetry.space_group_name_H-M   'P 1'
#
loop_
_entity.id
_entity.type
_entity.pdbx_description
1 polymer ?
#
loop_
_entity_poly.entity_id
_entity_poly.type
_entity_poly.pdbx_seq_one_letter_code
_entity_poly.pdbx_strand_id
1 'polypeptide(L)'
;TCSACHGVDGKGNEALGSPDLTIPNDWYLVRQLRNFKSGRRGSHPGDTYGMQMRASMQLLADNEAIIDVVSYINTLQTDDESGGQ
;
A
#
# COMPACT_ATOMS: atom_id res chain seq x y z
N THR A 1 1.64 -4.10 -10.64
CA THR A 1 1.62 -2.68 -10.22
C THR A 1 0.72 -2.50 -9.02
N CYS A 2 1.02 -1.57 -8.11
CA CYS A 2 0.28 -1.34 -6.86
C CYS A 2 -1.23 -1.11 -7.09
N SER A 3 -1.57 -0.32 -8.12
CA SER A 3 -2.94 0.02 -8.50
C SER A 3 -3.77 -1.17 -9.00
N ALA A 4 -3.14 -2.27 -9.42
CA ALA A 4 -3.86 -3.47 -9.84
C ALA A 4 -4.65 -4.11 -8.68
N CYS A 5 -4.20 -3.88 -7.44
CA CYS A 5 -4.87 -4.37 -6.23
C CYS A 5 -5.54 -3.23 -5.46
N HIS A 6 -4.85 -2.09 -5.32
CA HIS A 6 -5.34 -0.99 -4.48
C HIS A 6 -6.16 0.07 -5.23
N GLY A 7 -6.46 -0.12 -6.52
CA GLY A 7 -7.16 0.86 -7.33
C GLY A 7 -6.22 1.95 -7.87
N VAL A 8 -6.66 2.65 -8.92
CA VAL A 8 -5.89 3.75 -9.54
C VAL A 8 -5.78 4.97 -8.63
N ASP A 9 -6.78 5.15 -7.78
CA ASP A 9 -6.92 6.19 -6.75
C ASP A 9 -6.41 5.73 -5.37
N GLY A 10 -5.95 4.49 -5.24
CA GLY A 10 -5.48 3.94 -3.98
C GLY A 10 -6.58 3.64 -2.96
N LYS A 11 -7.87 3.72 -3.34
CA LYS A 11 -9.02 3.53 -2.43
C LYS A 11 -9.29 2.08 -2.02
N GLY A 12 -8.49 1.16 -2.53
CA GLY A 12 -8.61 -0.28 -2.25
C GLY A 12 -9.55 -0.99 -3.21
N ASN A 13 -9.66 -2.30 -3.01
CA ASN A 13 -10.55 -3.17 -3.76
C ASN A 13 -11.01 -4.31 -2.85
N GLU A 14 -12.27 -4.24 -2.43
CA GLU A 14 -12.87 -5.22 -1.52
C GLU A 14 -12.88 -6.64 -2.09
N ALA A 15 -13.14 -6.79 -3.40
CA ALA A 15 -13.15 -8.09 -4.07
C ALA A 15 -11.77 -8.77 -4.06
N LEU A 16 -10.70 -7.99 -3.92
CA LEU A 16 -9.32 -8.47 -3.79
C LEU A 16 -8.81 -8.45 -2.34
N GLY A 17 -9.64 -8.08 -1.36
CA GLY A 17 -9.22 -7.90 0.03
C GLY A 17 -8.14 -6.82 0.20
N SER A 18 -8.05 -5.89 -0.74
CA SER A 18 -7.01 -4.85 -0.77
C SER A 18 -7.53 -3.59 -0.08
N PRO A 19 -6.87 -3.13 1.00
CA PRO A 19 -7.33 -1.98 1.78
C PRO A 19 -7.10 -0.65 1.05
N ASP A 20 -7.83 0.37 1.50
CA ASP A 20 -7.59 1.78 1.19
C ASP A 20 -6.21 2.22 1.70
N LEU A 21 -5.45 2.87 0.82
CA LEU A 21 -4.13 3.42 1.11
C LEU A 21 -4.15 4.94 1.34
N THR A 22 -5.25 5.62 1.04
CA THR A 22 -5.41 7.10 1.13
C THR A 22 -5.64 7.62 2.55
N ILE A 23 -5.09 6.91 3.55
CA ILE A 23 -5.20 7.28 4.96
C ILE A 23 -4.18 8.37 5.32
N PRO A 24 -4.52 9.37 6.15
CA PRO A 24 -3.64 10.49 6.49
C PRO A 24 -2.59 10.08 7.54
N ASN A 25 -1.75 9.10 7.21
CA ASN A 25 -0.76 8.54 8.12
C ASN A 25 0.44 7.90 7.40
N ASP A 26 1.34 8.75 6.94
CA ASP A 26 2.56 8.38 6.21
C ASP A 26 3.44 7.41 7.00
N TRP A 27 3.66 7.69 8.29
CA TRP A 27 4.53 6.88 9.12
C TRP A 27 4.03 5.44 9.23
N TYR A 28 2.70 5.27 9.29
CA TYR A 28 2.07 3.98 9.34
C TYR A 28 2.24 3.26 8.01
N LEU A 29 1.96 3.91 6.87
CA LEU A 29 2.15 3.32 5.54
C LEU A 29 3.59 2.85 5.34
N VAL A 30 4.57 3.72 5.60
CA VAL A 30 6.01 3.36 5.53
C VAL A 30 6.32 2.17 6.42
N ARG A 31 5.83 2.15 7.66
CA ARG A 31 6.05 1.05 8.60
C ARG A 31 5.45 -0.26 8.08
N GLN A 32 4.24 -0.24 7.52
CA GLN A 32 3.60 -1.46 7.00
C GLN A 32 4.33 -2.01 5.78
N LEU A 33 4.69 -1.15 4.83
CA LEU A 33 5.43 -1.57 3.64
C LEU A 33 6.80 -2.16 4.01
N ARG A 34 7.52 -1.55 4.97
CA ARG A 34 8.76 -2.11 5.53
C ARG A 34 8.55 -3.46 6.22
N ASN A 35 7.44 -3.63 6.94
CA ASN A 35 7.11 -4.90 7.59
C ASN A 35 6.84 -6.01 6.56
N PHE A 36 6.17 -5.71 5.44
CA PHE A 36 5.97 -6.67 4.36
C PHE A 36 7.28 -7.00 3.61
N LYS A 37 8.09 -5.98 3.27
CA LYS A 37 9.40 -6.17 2.62
C LYS A 37 10.32 -7.06 3.46
N SER A 38 10.42 -6.78 4.78
CA SER A 38 11.23 -7.57 5.72
C SER A 38 10.61 -8.91 6.13
N GLY A 39 9.33 -9.14 5.86
CA GLY A 39 8.64 -10.39 6.21
C GLY A 39 8.15 -10.45 7.65
N ARG A 40 8.18 -9.32 8.38
CA ARG A 40 7.48 -9.19 9.67
C ARG A 40 5.96 -9.30 9.52
N ARG A 41 5.42 -8.93 8.35
CA ARG A 41 4.04 -9.18 7.93
C ARG A 41 4.02 -10.03 6.66
N GLY A 42 2.97 -10.82 6.45
CA GLY A 42 2.82 -11.62 5.24
C GLY A 42 3.69 -12.88 5.17
N SER A 43 4.19 -13.38 6.31
CA SER A 43 5.00 -14.62 6.36
C SER A 43 4.26 -15.77 7.03
N HIS A 44 3.10 -15.52 7.64
CA HIS A 44 2.33 -16.57 8.30
C HIS A 44 1.56 -17.38 7.24
N PRO A 45 1.53 -18.74 7.30
CA PRO A 45 0.88 -19.57 6.28
C PRO A 45 -0.62 -19.28 6.08
N GLY A 46 -1.31 -18.81 7.12
CA GLY A 46 -2.72 -18.41 7.04
C GLY A 46 -2.95 -16.96 6.59
N ASP A 47 -1.91 -16.16 6.36
CA ASP A 47 -2.01 -14.76 5.94
C ASP A 47 -1.94 -14.65 4.41
N THR A 48 -2.95 -15.18 3.72
CA THR A 48 -2.97 -15.26 2.25
C THR A 48 -2.80 -13.89 1.59
N TYR A 49 -3.54 -12.87 2.04
CA TYR A 49 -3.43 -11.51 1.51
C TYR A 49 -2.10 -10.86 1.87
N GLY A 50 -1.60 -11.08 3.09
CA GLY A 50 -0.30 -10.56 3.48
C GLY A 50 0.85 -11.19 2.71
N MET A 51 0.77 -12.48 2.37
CA MET A 51 1.74 -13.15 1.51
C MET A 51 1.76 -12.53 0.11
N GLN A 52 0.61 -12.20 -0.46
CA GLN A 52 0.52 -11.49 -1.75
C GLN A 52 1.18 -10.11 -1.65
N MET A 53 0.87 -9.33 -0.61
CA MET A 53 1.48 -8.01 -0.42
C MET A 53 2.99 -8.11 -0.18
N ARG A 54 3.44 -9.11 0.59
CA ARG A 54 4.86 -9.40 0.80
C ARG A 54 5.57 -9.69 -0.52
N ALA A 55 4.98 -10.50 -1.39
CA ALA A 55 5.54 -10.81 -2.71
C ALA A 55 5.65 -9.55 -3.58
N SER A 56 4.60 -8.72 -3.62
CA SER A 56 4.63 -7.42 -4.30
C SER A 56 5.75 -6.52 -3.77
N MET A 57 6.02 -6.55 -2.46
CA MET A 57 7.07 -5.74 -1.85
C MET A 57 8.50 -6.22 -2.09
N GLN A 58 8.70 -7.46 -2.52
CA GLN A 58 10.02 -7.93 -2.97
C GLN A 58 10.44 -7.29 -4.30
N LEU A 59 9.50 -6.72 -5.06
CA LEU A 59 9.79 -6.07 -6.34
C LEU A 59 10.38 -4.67 -6.18
N LEU A 60 10.23 -4.03 -5.02
CA LEU A 60 10.90 -2.76 -4.74
C LEU A 60 12.38 -3.00 -4.49
N ALA A 61 13.24 -2.17 -5.07
CA ALA A 61 14.69 -2.30 -4.93
C ALA A 61 15.11 -2.23 -3.45
N ASP A 62 14.74 -1.15 -2.76
CA ASP A 62 15.22 -0.84 -1.41
C ASP A 62 14.14 -0.16 -0.57
N ASN A 63 14.56 0.49 0.52
CA ASN A 63 13.69 1.24 1.40
C ASN A 63 13.38 2.64 0.89
N GLU A 64 14.15 3.17 -0.06
CA GLU A 64 13.88 4.48 -0.67
C GLU A 64 12.68 4.37 -1.59
N ALA A 65 12.61 3.30 -2.38
CA ALA A 65 11.44 2.97 -3.19
C ALA A 65 10.14 2.85 -2.36
N ILE A 66 10.22 2.53 -1.06
CA ILE A 66 9.04 2.55 -0.16
C ILE A 66 8.60 3.99 0.11
N ILE A 67 9.55 4.91 0.33
CA ILE A 67 9.26 6.33 0.56
C ILE A 67 8.63 6.92 -0.71
N ASP A 68 9.17 6.61 -1.88
CA ASP A 68 8.62 7.05 -3.17
C ASP A 68 7.17 6.60 -3.37
N VAL A 69 6.87 5.33 -3.04
CA VAL A 69 5.51 4.80 -3.11
C VAL A 69 4.57 5.54 -2.16
N VAL A 70 4.98 5.81 -0.92
CA VAL A 70 4.14 6.56 0.03
C VAL A 70 3.97 8.01 -0.42
N SER A 71 5.02 8.64 -0.95
CA SER A 71 4.93 9.98 -1.52
C SER A 71 3.93 10.02 -2.68
N TYR A 72 3.90 9.00 -3.54
CA TYR A 72 2.90 8.88 -4.60
C TYR A 72 1.49 8.66 -4.05
N ILE A 73 1.31 7.81 -3.04
CA ILE A 73 0.00 7.60 -2.40
C ILE A 73 -0.54 8.93 -1.84
N ASN A 74 0.32 9.76 -1.26
CA ASN A 74 -0.08 11.06 -0.71
C ASN A 74 -0.57 12.03 -1.78
N THR A 75 -0.08 11.95 -3.02
CA THR A 75 -0.63 12.77 -4.10
C THR A 75 -2.02 12.33 -4.53
N LEU A 76 -2.46 11.11 -4.19
CA LEU A 76 -3.82 10.64 -4.46
C LEU A 76 -4.83 11.14 -3.41
N GLN A 77 -4.35 11.53 -2.21
CA GLN A 77 -5.21 12.07 -1.14
C GLN A 77 -5.70 13.48 -1.47
N THR A 78 -4.94 14.26 -2.22
CA THR A 78 -5.25 15.67 -2.53
C THR A 78 -6.38 15.83 -3.56
N ASP A 79 -6.72 14.78 -4.30
CA ASP A 79 -7.73 14.87 -5.37
C ASP A 79 -9.18 14.79 -4.82
N ASP A 80 -9.37 14.34 -3.58
CA ASP A 80 -10.69 14.17 -2.94
C ASP A 80 -11.30 15.49 -2.40
N GLU A 81 -10.49 16.55 -2.24
CA GLU A 81 -10.99 17.87 -1.79
C GLU A 81 -11.72 18.68 -2.90
N SER A 82 -11.82 18.13 -4.11
CA SER A 82 -12.47 18.79 -5.26
C SER A 82 -13.92 18.33 -5.52
N GLY A 83 -14.47 17.42 -4.70
CA GLY A 83 -15.74 16.74 -4.97
C GLY A 83 -16.91 16.98 -4.00
N GLY A 84 -16.86 18.00 -3.14
CA GLY A 84 -17.91 18.23 -2.13
C GLY A 84 -18.10 19.69 -1.71
N GLN A 85 -18.79 20.46 -2.56
CA GLN A 85 -19.58 21.63 -2.14
C GLN A 85 -21.02 21.42 -2.58
#